data_AF-A0A3C0XH43-F1
#
_entry.id   AF-A0A3C0XH43-F1
#
_cell.length_a   1.000
_cell.length_b   1.000
_cell.length_c   1.000
_cell.angle_alpha   90.00
_cell.angle_beta   90.00
_cell.angle_gamma   90.00
#
_symmetry.space_group_name_H-M   'P 1'
#
loop_
_entity.id
_entity.type
_entity.pdbx_description
1 polymer ?
#
loop_
_entity_poly.entity_id
_entity_poly.type
_entity_poly.pdbx_seq_one_letter_code
_entity_poly.pdbx_strand_id
1 'polypeptide(L)'
;MQTIETGVYLQFFDESESVEKELPPLGPFELLIIRHDRIIGDREQVEHDITGLGSVERWLEAELELRRALGDEPGGVRRSHMRIRAPRGDIIVRFYDYGGDEPPKVPELGPFYSLTVGKREVRADDKLLAIRSTAMSPWTLTDAARSGIAGINKADFSVFSLSARDPRSAPVAQVPV
;
A
#
# COMPACT_ATOMS: atom_id res chain seq x y z
N MET A 1 21.82 -17.88 6.85
CA MET A 1 21.31 -16.69 7.55
C MET A 1 20.05 -16.31 6.80
N GLN A 2 18.86 -16.57 7.34
CA GLN A 2 17.61 -16.20 6.67
C GLN A 2 17.47 -14.69 6.78
N THR A 3 17.53 -13.98 5.66
CA THR A 3 17.14 -12.57 5.59
C THR A 3 15.70 -12.51 6.05
N ILE A 4 15.42 -11.87 7.18
CA ILE A 4 14.04 -11.68 7.63
C ILE A 4 13.47 -10.65 6.67
N GLU A 5 12.59 -11.08 5.76
CA GLU A 5 11.87 -10.14 4.90
C GLU A 5 11.02 -9.22 5.77
N THR A 6 11.38 -7.94 5.78
CA THR A 6 10.72 -6.87 6.51
C THR A 6 10.09 -5.91 5.50
N GLY A 7 8.77 -5.71 5.59
CA GLY A 7 8.05 -4.83 4.67
C GLY A 7 6.70 -5.38 4.23
N VAL A 8 6.08 -4.67 3.30
CA VAL A 8 4.80 -5.02 2.69
C VAL A 8 4.98 -5.35 1.21
N TYR A 9 4.19 -6.30 0.73
CA TYR A 9 4.14 -6.70 -0.66
C TYR A 9 2.83 -6.24 -1.28
N LEU A 10 2.91 -5.62 -2.45
CA LEU A 10 1.77 -5.13 -3.22
C LEU A 10 1.49 -6.06 -4.40
N GLN A 11 0.24 -6.44 -4.58
CA GLN A 11 -0.21 -7.29 -5.68
C GLN A 11 -1.40 -6.65 -6.38
N PHE A 12 -1.36 -6.54 -7.70
CA PHE A 12 -2.48 -6.07 -8.51
C PHE A 12 -3.35 -7.24 -8.96
N PHE A 13 -4.67 -7.10 -8.85
CA PHE A 13 -5.63 -8.13 -9.25
C PHE A 13 -6.97 -7.50 -9.69
N ASP A 14 -7.79 -8.31 -10.37
CA ASP A 14 -9.20 -8.02 -10.62
C ASP A 14 -10.05 -9.11 -9.96
N GLU A 15 -11.13 -8.74 -9.28
CA GLU A 15 -11.99 -9.69 -8.55
C GLU A 15 -12.66 -10.74 -9.45
N SER A 16 -12.79 -10.45 -10.76
CA SER A 16 -13.37 -11.35 -11.75
C SER A 16 -12.35 -12.31 -12.38
N GLU A 17 -11.05 -12.12 -12.15
CA GLU A 17 -10.00 -12.97 -12.69
C GLU A 17 -9.66 -14.14 -11.75
N SER A 18 -9.21 -15.26 -12.32
CA SER A 18 -8.71 -16.38 -11.53
C SER A 18 -7.38 -16.02 -10.86
N VAL A 19 -7.07 -16.64 -9.71
CA VAL A 19 -5.80 -16.45 -8.98
C VAL A 19 -4.58 -16.68 -9.87
N GLU A 20 -4.69 -17.61 -10.83
CA GLU A 20 -3.63 -17.91 -11.80
C GLU A 20 -3.26 -16.73 -12.70
N LYS A 21 -4.16 -15.75 -12.88
CA LYS A 21 -3.96 -14.52 -13.66
C LYS A 21 -3.52 -13.32 -12.81
N GLU A 22 -3.53 -13.44 -11.49
CA GLU A 22 -3.06 -12.36 -10.60
C GLU A 22 -1.56 -12.13 -10.79
N LEU A 23 -1.13 -10.88 -10.86
CA LEU A 23 0.29 -10.60 -10.98
C LEU A 23 1.07 -11.08 -9.75
N PRO A 24 2.35 -11.42 -9.89
CA PRO A 24 3.19 -11.69 -8.73
C PRO A 24 3.24 -10.45 -7.81
N PRO A 25 3.39 -10.66 -6.49
CA PRO A 25 3.57 -9.56 -5.56
C PRO A 25 4.89 -8.82 -5.80
N LEU A 26 4.88 -7.51 -5.60
CA LEU A 26 6.00 -6.59 -5.69
C LEU A 26 6.40 -6.13 -4.29
N GLY A 27 7.70 -5.96 -4.04
CA GLY A 27 8.24 -5.54 -2.74
C GLY A 27 9.46 -6.38 -2.35
N PRO A 28 9.86 -6.39 -1.07
CA PRO A 28 9.22 -5.68 0.04
C PRO A 28 9.33 -4.15 -0.12
N PHE A 29 8.25 -3.45 0.22
CA PHE A 29 8.26 -2.00 0.43
C PHE A 29 8.32 -1.72 1.93
N GLU A 30 9.14 -0.76 2.34
CA GLU A 30 9.14 -0.29 3.72
C GLU A 30 7.90 0.57 3.99
N LEU A 31 7.56 1.42 3.02
CA LEU A 31 6.42 2.32 3.07
C LEU A 31 5.74 2.39 1.70
N LEU A 32 4.43 2.20 1.68
CA LEU A 32 3.56 2.54 0.55
C LEU A 32 2.70 3.73 0.93
N ILE A 33 2.64 4.75 0.07
CA ILE A 33 1.69 5.86 0.17
C ILE A 33 0.73 5.73 -1.00
N ILE A 34 -0.56 5.62 -0.70
CA ILE A 34 -1.64 5.52 -1.68
C ILE A 34 -2.35 6.87 -1.76
N ARG A 35 -2.34 7.45 -2.96
CA ARG A 35 -3.02 8.70 -3.28
C ARG A 35 -4.12 8.45 -4.31
N HIS A 36 -4.92 9.46 -4.59
CA HIS A 36 -5.99 9.36 -5.57
C HIS A 36 -5.49 9.14 -7.01
N ASP A 37 -4.33 9.71 -7.36
CA ASP A 37 -3.76 9.71 -8.71
C ASP A 37 -2.52 8.82 -8.88
N ARG A 38 -1.85 8.47 -7.77
CA ARG A 38 -0.59 7.74 -7.79
C ARG A 38 -0.33 6.89 -6.55
N ILE A 39 0.62 5.99 -6.66
CA ILE A 39 1.26 5.31 -5.53
C ILE A 39 2.67 5.91 -5.36
N ILE A 40 3.21 5.86 -4.14
CA ILE A 40 4.63 6.13 -3.87
C ILE A 40 5.12 4.97 -3.01
N GLY A 41 6.16 4.27 -3.43
CA GLY A 41 6.75 3.17 -2.68
C GLY A 41 8.21 3.45 -2.35
N ASP A 42 8.58 3.29 -1.09
CA ASP A 42 9.97 3.28 -0.64
C ASP A 42 10.46 1.82 -0.55
N ARG A 43 11.55 1.51 -1.26
CA ARG A 43 12.19 0.19 -1.28
C ARG A 43 13.71 0.32 -1.33
N GLU A 44 14.43 -0.37 -0.46
CA GLU A 44 15.82 -0.74 -0.78
C GLU A 44 15.79 -1.73 -1.95
N GLN A 45 16.74 -1.61 -2.88
CA GLN A 45 16.80 -2.50 -4.04
C GLN A 45 16.94 -3.96 -3.59
N VAL A 46 15.88 -4.74 -3.70
CA VAL A 46 15.91 -6.19 -3.50
C VAL A 46 16.12 -6.87 -4.85
N GLU A 47 17.21 -7.62 -4.96
CA GLU A 47 17.40 -8.57 -6.07
C GLU A 47 16.40 -9.72 -5.89
N HIS A 48 15.49 -9.88 -6.85
CA HIS A 48 14.58 -11.03 -6.89
C HIS A 48 15.27 -12.23 -7.55
N ASP A 49 15.20 -13.40 -6.91
CA ASP A 49 15.65 -14.66 -7.50
C ASP A 49 14.62 -15.14 -8.53
N ILE A 50 14.85 -14.85 -9.81
CA ILE A 50 13.89 -15.09 -10.90
C ILE A 50 14.09 -16.49 -11.48
N THR A 51 13.73 -17.53 -10.74
CA THR A 51 13.83 -18.91 -11.23
C THR A 51 12.62 -19.28 -12.10
N GLY A 52 12.59 -18.80 -13.35
CA GLY A 52 11.68 -19.32 -14.39
C GLY A 52 11.29 -18.31 -15.48
N LEU A 53 11.32 -18.71 -16.75
CA LEU A 53 10.98 -17.86 -17.91
C LEU A 53 9.57 -17.24 -17.83
N GLY A 54 8.56 -17.99 -17.38
CA GLY A 54 7.20 -17.46 -17.15
C GLY A 54 7.06 -16.60 -15.89
N SER A 55 8.04 -16.66 -14.97
CA SER A 55 8.09 -15.79 -13.80
C SER A 55 8.65 -14.42 -14.16
N VAL A 56 9.58 -14.34 -15.11
CA VAL A 56 10.18 -13.08 -15.57
C VAL A 56 9.14 -12.20 -16.27
N GLU A 57 8.40 -12.74 -17.24
CA GLU A 57 7.41 -11.97 -18.01
C GLU A 57 6.29 -11.40 -17.12
N ARG A 58 5.78 -12.22 -16.20
CA ARG A 58 4.73 -11.79 -15.26
C ARG A 58 5.24 -10.80 -14.22
N TRP A 59 6.49 -10.94 -13.79
CA TRP A 59 7.11 -9.96 -12.91
C TRP A 59 7.33 -8.63 -13.63
N LEU A 60 7.75 -8.66 -14.90
CA LEU A 60 7.87 -7.46 -15.72
C LEU A 60 6.48 -6.82 -15.93
N GLU A 61 5.43 -7.61 -16.14
CA GLU A 61 4.05 -7.11 -16.19
C GLU A 61 3.64 -6.44 -14.86
N ALA A 62 4.03 -7.01 -13.72
CA ALA A 62 3.80 -6.42 -12.40
C ALA A 62 4.54 -5.08 -12.22
N GLU A 63 5.82 -5.02 -12.57
CA GLU A 63 6.61 -3.79 -12.48
C GLU A 63 6.07 -2.71 -13.44
N LEU A 64 5.60 -3.09 -14.64
CA LEU A 64 4.90 -2.18 -15.56
C LEU A 64 3.59 -1.67 -14.97
N GLU A 65 2.80 -2.54 -14.35
CA GLU A 65 1.55 -2.16 -13.68
C GLU A 65 1.80 -1.21 -12.51
N LEU A 66 2.87 -1.44 -11.75
CA LEU A 66 3.34 -0.52 -10.72
C LEU A 66 3.75 0.82 -11.33
N ARG A 67 4.59 0.87 -12.37
CA ARG A 67 4.98 2.13 -13.04
C ARG A 67 3.78 2.92 -13.54
N ARG A 68 2.79 2.24 -14.12
CA ARG A 68 1.50 2.88 -14.49
C ARG A 68 0.80 3.44 -13.25
N ALA A 69 0.74 2.69 -12.16
CA ALA A 69 0.13 3.15 -10.91
C ALA A 69 0.93 4.27 -10.21
N LEU A 70 2.25 4.35 -10.40
CA LEU A 70 3.12 5.46 -9.97
C LEU A 70 2.94 6.72 -10.84
N GLY A 71 2.39 6.56 -12.06
CA GLY A 71 2.17 7.65 -13.01
C GLY A 71 3.29 7.82 -14.04
N ASP A 72 4.22 6.87 -14.12
CA ASP A 72 5.40 6.93 -15.00
C ASP A 72 5.10 6.54 -16.47
N GLU A 73 3.95 5.91 -16.73
CA GLU A 73 3.49 5.57 -18.09
C GLU A 73 1.99 5.88 -18.32
N PRO A 74 1.63 6.55 -19.44
CA PRO A 74 0.24 6.73 -19.83
C PRO A 74 -0.32 5.50 -20.59
N GLY A 75 -1.50 5.03 -20.18
CA GLY A 75 -2.31 4.05 -20.94
C GLY A 75 -2.06 2.58 -20.61
N GLY A 76 -3.16 1.81 -20.52
CA GLY A 76 -3.18 0.36 -20.25
C GLY A 76 -4.45 -0.07 -19.51
N VAL A 77 -4.89 -1.32 -19.66
CA VAL A 77 -5.95 -1.90 -18.82
C VAL A 77 -5.36 -2.01 -17.42
N ARG A 78 -5.82 -1.14 -16.50
CA ARG A 78 -5.37 -1.17 -15.12
C ARG A 78 -6.21 -2.17 -14.33
N ARG A 79 -5.54 -3.05 -13.61
CA ARG A 79 -6.23 -3.90 -12.63
C ARG A 79 -6.83 -3.00 -11.55
N SER A 80 -8.08 -3.27 -11.21
CA SER A 80 -8.93 -2.34 -10.44
C SER A 80 -8.71 -2.43 -8.93
N HIS A 81 -8.03 -3.48 -8.47
CA HIS A 81 -7.79 -3.75 -7.06
C HIS A 81 -6.31 -4.00 -6.76
N MET A 82 -5.95 -3.64 -5.53
CA MET A 82 -4.65 -3.91 -4.94
C MET A 82 -4.83 -4.72 -3.68
N ARG A 83 -3.95 -5.70 -3.47
CA ARG A 83 -3.82 -6.47 -2.25
C ARG A 83 -2.45 -6.21 -1.65
N ILE A 84 -2.42 -5.82 -0.39
CA ILE A 84 -1.18 -5.58 0.35
C ILE A 84 -1.08 -6.60 1.49
N ARG A 85 0.06 -7.27 1.59
CA ARG A 85 0.35 -8.31 2.59
C ARG A 85 1.70 -8.07 3.23
N ALA A 86 1.82 -8.38 4.53
CA ALA A 86 3.11 -8.47 5.21
C ALA A 86 3.36 -9.94 5.59
N PRO A 87 4.59 -10.47 5.47
CA PRO A 87 4.88 -11.87 5.82
C PRO A 87 4.46 -12.25 7.24
N ARG A 88 4.46 -11.27 8.16
CA ARG A 88 4.13 -11.45 9.58
C ARG A 88 2.71 -11.04 9.96
N GLY A 89 1.92 -10.54 9.01
CA GLY A 89 0.57 -10.04 9.29
C GLY A 89 0.55 -8.84 10.25
N ASP A 90 1.55 -7.96 10.13
CA ASP A 90 1.76 -6.81 11.01
C ASP A 90 1.59 -5.48 10.26
N ILE A 91 0.61 -5.43 9.34
CA ILE A 91 0.31 -4.25 8.52
C ILE A 91 -0.32 -3.15 9.39
N ILE A 92 0.24 -1.96 9.32
CA ILE A 92 -0.31 -0.73 9.88
C ILE A 92 -0.78 0.19 8.76
N VAL A 93 -1.94 0.80 8.95
CA VAL A 93 -2.53 1.79 8.05
C VAL A 93 -2.64 3.13 8.75
N ARG A 94 -2.18 4.21 8.10
CA ARG A 94 -2.31 5.58 8.61
C ARG A 94 -3.01 6.44 7.56
N PHE A 95 -4.18 7.00 7.90
CA PHE A 95 -4.89 7.93 7.03
C PHE A 95 -4.51 9.38 7.35
N TYR A 96 -4.21 10.19 6.33
CA TYR A 96 -3.77 11.58 6.48
C TYR A 96 -3.97 12.39 5.18
N ASP A 97 -3.64 13.68 5.22
CA ASP A 97 -3.68 14.55 4.04
C ASP A 97 -2.23 14.92 3.68
N TYR A 98 -1.71 14.42 2.55
CA TYR A 98 -0.33 14.67 2.14
C TYR A 98 -0.18 16.14 1.71
N GLY A 99 0.56 16.92 2.50
CA GLY A 99 0.77 18.37 2.28
C GLY A 99 0.01 19.29 3.23
N GLY A 100 -0.72 18.75 4.20
CA GLY A 100 -1.25 19.53 5.32
C GLY A 100 -0.25 19.62 6.47
N ASP A 101 -0.12 20.80 7.09
CA ASP A 101 0.72 21.01 8.30
C ASP A 101 0.10 20.40 9.57
N GLU A 102 -1.08 19.77 9.48
CA GLU A 102 -1.78 19.25 10.65
C GLU A 102 -1.37 17.79 10.95
N PRO A 103 -0.96 17.46 12.19
CA PRO A 103 -0.69 16.08 12.56
C PRO A 103 -1.93 15.20 12.33
N PRO A 104 -1.75 13.93 11.94
CA PRO A 104 -2.87 13.05 11.63
C PRO A 104 -3.76 12.89 12.85
N LYS A 105 -4.97 13.48 12.79
CA LYS A 105 -6.04 13.31 13.79
C LYS A 105 -6.52 11.86 13.90
N VAL A 106 -6.18 11.02 12.92
CA VAL A 106 -6.59 9.63 12.84
C VAL A 106 -5.46 8.78 13.42
N PRO A 107 -5.73 8.00 14.48
CA PRO A 107 -4.77 7.03 15.00
C PRO A 107 -4.42 5.97 13.95
N GLU A 108 -3.24 5.38 14.10
CA GLU A 108 -2.87 4.20 13.33
C GLU A 108 -3.88 3.06 13.54
N LEU A 109 -4.19 2.37 12.45
CA LEU A 109 -5.09 1.22 12.42
C LEU A 109 -4.28 -0.05 12.15
N GLY A 110 -4.62 -1.12 12.86
CA GLY A 110 -3.95 -2.41 12.77
C GLY A 110 -3.40 -2.87 14.13
N PRO A 111 -2.53 -3.91 14.14
CA PRO A 111 -2.02 -4.64 12.97
C PRO A 111 -3.10 -5.43 12.22
N PHE A 112 -2.90 -5.61 10.92
CA PHE A 112 -3.75 -6.42 10.04
C PHE A 112 -2.94 -7.46 9.26
N TYR A 113 -3.58 -8.56 8.88
CA TYR A 113 -2.97 -9.59 8.04
C TYR A 113 -2.96 -9.23 6.55
N SER A 114 -4.02 -8.59 6.09
CA SER A 114 -4.17 -8.20 4.69
C SER A 114 -4.94 -6.90 4.54
N LEU A 115 -4.61 -6.15 3.50
CA LEU A 115 -5.33 -4.94 3.09
C LEU A 115 -5.74 -5.08 1.62
N THR A 116 -6.99 -4.80 1.32
CA THR A 116 -7.50 -4.69 -0.04
C THR A 116 -7.91 -3.25 -0.30
N VAL A 117 -7.37 -2.67 -1.37
CA VAL A 117 -7.70 -1.33 -1.84
C VAL A 117 -8.37 -1.47 -3.19
N GLY A 118 -9.67 -1.21 -3.22
CA GLY A 118 -10.46 -1.18 -4.44
C GLY A 118 -10.72 0.22 -4.94
N LYS A 119 -11.54 0.33 -5.98
CA LYS A 119 -11.90 1.62 -6.57
C LYS A 119 -12.61 2.55 -5.59
N ARG A 120 -13.43 2.02 -4.68
CA ARG A 120 -14.32 2.79 -3.81
C ARG A 120 -14.23 2.43 -2.33
N GLU A 121 -13.44 1.45 -1.97
CA GLU A 121 -13.32 0.98 -0.60
C GLU A 121 -11.90 0.53 -0.26
N VAL A 122 -11.57 0.64 1.02
CA VAL A 122 -10.38 0.08 1.65
C VAL A 122 -10.85 -0.88 2.73
N ARG A 123 -10.38 -2.13 2.68
CA ARG A 123 -10.70 -3.18 3.66
C ARG A 123 -9.45 -3.77 4.26
N ALA A 124 -9.47 -4.08 5.55
CA ALA A 124 -8.43 -4.89 6.19
C ALA A 124 -9.05 -5.99 7.04
N ASP A 125 -8.65 -7.25 6.81
CA ASP A 125 -9.20 -8.44 7.47
C ASP A 125 -10.74 -8.41 7.56
N ASP A 126 -11.38 -8.19 6.41
CA ASP A 126 -12.83 -8.03 6.21
C ASP A 126 -13.48 -6.77 6.83
N LYS A 127 -12.72 -5.96 7.59
CA LYS A 127 -13.20 -4.69 8.13
C LYS A 127 -13.13 -3.59 7.07
N LEU A 128 -14.25 -2.95 6.78
CA LEU A 128 -14.33 -1.82 5.87
C LEU A 128 -13.72 -0.57 6.53
N LEU A 129 -12.47 -0.24 6.24
CA LEU A 129 -11.77 0.89 6.87
C LEU A 129 -12.26 2.23 6.36
N ALA A 130 -12.47 2.35 5.06
CA ALA A 130 -12.86 3.60 4.41
C ALA A 130 -13.61 3.37 3.11
N ILE A 131 -14.41 4.37 2.71
CA ILE A 131 -15.13 4.42 1.43
C ILE A 131 -14.91 5.76 0.75
N ARG A 132 -15.13 5.82 -0.58
CA ARG A 132 -15.19 7.09 -1.32
C ARG A 132 -16.28 7.07 -2.38
N SER A 133 -16.86 8.24 -2.65
CA SER A 133 -17.96 8.38 -3.61
C SER A 133 -17.51 8.36 -5.07
N THR A 134 -16.29 8.83 -5.34
CA THR A 134 -15.63 8.79 -6.66
C THR A 134 -14.14 8.48 -6.49
N ALA A 135 -13.44 8.18 -7.58
CA ALA A 135 -11.99 7.94 -7.54
C ALA A 135 -11.17 9.15 -7.07
N MET A 136 -11.71 10.38 -7.24
CA MET A 136 -11.05 11.63 -6.85
C MET A 136 -11.51 12.15 -5.49
N SER A 137 -12.54 11.55 -4.91
CA SER A 137 -13.05 11.96 -3.61
C SER A 137 -12.12 11.47 -2.49
N PRO A 138 -12.00 12.24 -1.39
CA PRO A 138 -11.28 11.76 -0.22
C PRO A 138 -11.94 10.48 0.33
N TRP A 139 -11.15 9.71 1.07
CA TRP A 139 -11.60 8.56 1.82
C TRP A 139 -12.36 9.02 3.06
N THR A 140 -13.61 8.59 3.19
CA THR A 140 -14.41 8.72 4.40
C THR A 140 -14.20 7.48 5.25
N LEU A 141 -13.64 7.66 6.44
CA LEU A 141 -13.39 6.58 7.39
C LEU A 141 -14.68 6.01 7.95
N THR A 142 -14.64 4.72 8.31
CA THR A 142 -15.70 4.05 9.06
C THR A 142 -15.22 3.65 10.45
N ASP A 143 -16.15 3.27 11.33
CA ASP A 143 -15.83 2.82 12.68
C ASP A 143 -15.47 1.32 12.78
N ALA A 144 -15.41 0.58 11.65
CA ALA A 144 -15.23 -0.87 11.66
C ALA A 144 -13.92 -1.35 12.30
N ALA A 145 -12.86 -0.55 12.22
CA ALA A 145 -11.57 -0.85 12.85
C ALA A 145 -11.35 -0.11 14.18
N ARG A 146 -11.99 1.05 14.37
CA ARG A 146 -11.86 1.86 15.58
C ARG A 146 -13.09 2.74 15.71
N SER A 147 -13.69 2.81 16.90
CA SER A 147 -14.82 3.69 17.15
C SER A 147 -14.40 5.17 17.22
N GLY A 148 -15.25 6.07 16.75
CA GLY A 148 -15.09 7.51 16.90
C GLY A 148 -14.26 8.18 15.81
N ILE A 149 -14.03 7.49 14.69
CA ILE A 149 -13.36 8.05 13.50
C ILE A 149 -14.27 8.10 12.28
N ALA A 150 -15.47 7.54 12.35
CA ALA A 150 -16.44 7.57 11.26
C ALA A 150 -16.73 8.99 10.78
N GLY A 151 -16.77 9.15 9.45
CA GLY A 151 -17.04 10.45 8.82
C GLY A 151 -15.83 11.37 8.70
N ILE A 152 -14.68 11.04 9.32
CA ILE A 152 -13.44 11.77 9.07
C ILE A 152 -13.01 11.51 7.62
N ASN A 153 -12.70 12.58 6.91
CA ASN A 153 -12.23 12.51 5.52
C ASN A 153 -10.72 12.67 5.46
N LYS A 154 -10.05 11.81 4.69
CA LYS A 154 -8.61 11.88 4.42
C LYS A 154 -8.32 11.61 2.95
N ALA A 155 -7.48 12.44 2.34
CA ALA A 155 -7.16 12.33 0.93
C ALA A 155 -6.29 11.08 0.63
N ASP A 156 -5.37 10.78 1.55
CA ASP A 156 -4.31 9.80 1.33
C ASP A 156 -4.21 8.83 2.53
N PHE A 157 -3.48 7.74 2.33
CA PHE A 157 -3.08 6.87 3.43
C PHE A 157 -1.76 6.18 3.14
N SER A 158 -1.06 5.78 4.19
CA SER A 158 0.14 4.96 4.09
C SER A 158 -0.06 3.59 4.70
N VAL A 159 0.74 2.65 4.21
CA VAL A 159 0.74 1.25 4.60
C VAL A 159 2.19 0.82 4.81
N PHE A 160 2.48 0.22 5.96
CA PHE A 160 3.80 -0.28 6.31
C PHE A 160 3.69 -1.48 7.27
N SER A 161 4.77 -2.25 7.43
CA SER A 161 4.85 -3.34 8.40
C SER A 161 5.51 -2.81 9.67
N LEU A 162 5.01 -3.19 10.86
CA LEU A 162 5.66 -2.86 12.15
C LEU A 162 7.12 -3.31 12.19
N SER A 163 7.40 -4.46 11.57
CA SER A 163 8.75 -5.04 11.51
C SER A 163 9.71 -4.27 10.60
N ALA A 164 9.23 -3.39 9.71
CA ALA A 164 10.07 -2.58 8.81
C ALA A 164 10.71 -1.34 9.48
N ARG A 165 10.41 -1.07 10.76
CA ARG A 165 10.78 0.12 11.57
C ARG A 165 10.11 1.44 11.14
N ASP A 166 9.91 2.28 12.17
CA ASP A 166 9.11 3.51 12.18
C ASP A 166 9.69 4.62 11.28
N PRO A 167 8.94 5.14 10.27
CA PRO A 167 9.38 6.25 9.40
C PRO A 167 9.62 7.58 10.15
N ARG A 168 9.35 7.66 11.46
CA ARG A 168 9.79 8.79 12.32
C ARG A 168 11.23 8.68 12.83
N SER A 169 11.95 7.60 12.50
CA SER A 169 13.32 7.34 12.94
C SER A 169 14.40 7.78 11.93
N ALA A 170 14.12 8.77 11.08
CA ALA A 170 15.19 9.40 10.32
C ALA A 170 16.18 10.05 11.32
N PRO A 171 17.51 9.80 11.23
CA PRO A 171 18.47 10.55 12.02
C PRO A 171 18.30 12.03 11.65
N VAL A 172 18.07 12.86 12.66
CA VAL A 172 18.20 14.31 12.53
C VAL A 172 19.57 14.56 11.90
N ALA A 173 19.60 15.04 10.66
CA ALA A 173 20.83 15.49 10.05
C ALA A 173 21.43 16.55 10.97
N GLN A 174 22.49 16.18 11.69
CA GLN A 174 23.27 17.15 12.44
C GLN A 174 23.88 18.08 11.42
N VAL A 175 23.41 19.32 11.40
CA VAL A 175 24.04 20.40 10.66
C VAL A 175 25.39 20.63 11.34
N PRO A 176 26.53 20.43 10.66
CA PRO A 176 27.82 20.74 11.24
C PRO A 176 27.91 22.26 11.46
N VAL A 177 28.38 22.62 12.65
CA VAL A 177 28.68 24.00 13.09
C VAL A 177 29.91 24.53 12.34
#